data_AF-A0A967H7I9-F1
#
_entry.id   AF-A0A967H7I9-F1
#
_cell.length_a   1.000
_cell.length_b   1.000
_cell.length_c   1.000
_cell.angle_alpha   90.00
_cell.angle_beta   90.00
_cell.angle_gamma   90.00
#
_symmetry.space_group_name_H-M   'P 1'
#
loop_
_entity.id
_entity.type
_entity.pdbx_description
1 polymer ?
#
loop_
_entity_poly.entity_id
_entity_poly.type
_entity_poly.pdbx_seq_one_letter_code
_entity_poly.pdbx_strand_id
1 'polypeptide(L)'
;GLEIAKEMKARERGFINYTARMKMVLVSSSGDEKVRLLRVKTLEMDGDGDKTLAIFDSPADVKGTAFLSHSHVSRADDQWLFLPMLKRVKRIAPANQIAPFMGSEFSYEDLASAEVGKFTYDYLGDEVLDGRPCFKLERIPVSEYSGYSRQVVWVDKERYVPLRTDYYDRKGRL
;
A
#
# COMPACT_ATOMS: atom_id res chain seq x y z
N GLY A 1 11.20 -11.49 12.94
CA GLY A 1 10.44 -10.53 12.12
C GLY A 1 10.94 -10.54 10.69
N LEU A 2 12.19 -10.13 10.50
CA LEU A 2 12.82 -10.03 9.17
C LEU A 2 12.77 -11.33 8.35
N GLU A 3 13.01 -12.49 8.95
CA GLU A 3 12.94 -13.78 8.24
C GLU A 3 11.55 -14.05 7.67
N ILE A 4 10.49 -13.78 8.44
CA ILE A 4 9.10 -13.92 7.99
C ILE A 4 8.84 -12.95 6.84
N ALA A 5 9.27 -11.68 6.95
CA ALA A 5 9.11 -10.70 5.88
C ALA A 5 9.85 -11.08 4.58
N LYS A 6 11.04 -11.67 4.68
CA LYS A 6 11.78 -12.20 3.52
C LYS A 6 11.03 -13.37 2.86
N GLU A 7 10.48 -14.28 3.66
CA GLU A 7 9.69 -15.41 3.15
C GLU A 7 8.39 -14.94 2.49
N MET A 8 7.70 -13.94 3.06
CA MET A 8 6.54 -13.30 2.42
C MET A 8 6.91 -12.76 1.03
N LYS A 9 7.97 -11.94 0.95
CA LYS A 9 8.42 -11.38 -0.33
C LYS A 9 8.83 -12.47 -1.31
N ALA A 10 9.47 -13.55 -0.86
CA ALA A 10 9.88 -14.67 -1.72
C ALA A 10 8.67 -15.37 -2.36
N ARG A 11 7.57 -15.53 -1.62
CA ARG A 11 6.32 -16.15 -2.11
C ARG A 11 5.49 -15.24 -3.01
N GLU A 12 5.71 -13.94 -2.95
CA GLU A 12 5.04 -12.95 -3.81
C GLU A 12 5.74 -12.73 -5.16
N ARG A 13 6.83 -13.44 -5.47
CA ARG A 13 7.57 -13.29 -6.75
C ARG A 13 7.03 -14.19 -7.87
N GLY A 14 7.29 -13.78 -9.11
CA GLY A 14 7.09 -14.57 -10.32
C GLY A 14 5.72 -14.38 -10.99
N PHE A 15 4.95 -13.38 -10.58
CA PHE A 15 3.65 -13.09 -11.20
C PHE A 15 3.77 -12.30 -12.51
N ILE A 16 4.96 -11.71 -12.80
CA ILE A 16 5.27 -10.93 -14.01
C ILE A 16 4.46 -9.63 -14.08
N ASN A 17 3.15 -9.72 -14.29
CA ASN A 17 2.23 -8.59 -14.26
C ASN A 17 0.78 -9.06 -14.08
N TYR A 18 -0.08 -8.16 -13.63
CA TYR A 18 -1.53 -8.39 -13.64
C TYR A 18 -2.30 -7.10 -13.86
N THR A 19 -3.60 -7.25 -14.19
CA THR A 19 -4.56 -6.16 -14.21
C THR A 19 -5.77 -6.53 -13.36
N ALA A 20 -6.10 -5.71 -12.36
CA ALA A 20 -7.29 -5.85 -11.54
C ALA A 20 -8.32 -4.78 -11.92
N ARG A 21 -9.61 -5.17 -11.92
CA ARG A 21 -10.75 -4.23 -11.93
C ARG A 21 -11.28 -4.15 -10.51
N MET A 22 -11.33 -2.96 -9.95
CA MET A 22 -11.65 -2.76 -8.54
C MET A 22 -12.86 -1.82 -8.39
N LYS A 23 -13.66 -2.08 -7.35
CA LYS A 23 -14.69 -1.18 -6.85
C LYS A 23 -14.21 -0.65 -5.49
N MET A 24 -13.91 0.64 -5.43
CA MET A 24 -13.57 1.35 -4.19
C MET A 24 -14.84 2.00 -3.65
N VAL A 25 -15.20 1.69 -2.40
CA VAL A 25 -16.35 2.26 -1.71
C VAL A 25 -15.84 3.09 -0.56
N LEU A 26 -16.10 4.39 -0.59
CA LEU A 26 -15.78 5.32 0.49
C LEU A 26 -17.06 5.53 1.29
N VAL A 27 -17.01 5.31 2.60
CA VAL A 27 -18.16 5.44 3.51
C VAL A 27 -17.86 6.55 4.51
N SER A 28 -18.68 7.60 4.52
CA SER A 28 -18.52 8.69 5.49
C SER A 28 -18.98 8.27 6.89
N SER A 29 -18.67 9.08 7.90
CA SER A 29 -19.18 8.91 9.26
C SER A 29 -20.72 9.02 9.36
N SER A 30 -21.37 9.71 8.43
CA SER A 30 -22.83 9.76 8.30
C SER A 30 -23.43 8.51 7.63
N GLY A 31 -22.60 7.62 7.07
CA GLY A 31 -23.03 6.43 6.32
C GLY A 31 -23.23 6.68 4.83
N ASP A 32 -22.88 7.85 4.31
CA ASP A 32 -22.98 8.14 2.88
C ASP A 32 -21.90 7.40 2.11
N GLU A 33 -22.30 6.71 1.03
CA GLU A 33 -21.37 5.96 0.19
C GLU A 33 -21.01 6.72 -1.10
N LYS A 34 -19.72 6.71 -1.43
CA LYS A 34 -19.21 7.10 -2.76
C LYS A 34 -18.49 5.92 -3.38
N VAL A 35 -18.97 5.50 -4.54
CA VAL A 35 -18.39 4.38 -5.29
C VAL A 35 -17.51 4.89 -6.42
N ARG A 36 -16.30 4.36 -6.52
CA ARG A 36 -15.37 4.57 -7.63
C ARG A 36 -14.99 3.25 -8.26
N LEU A 37 -14.93 3.22 -9.59
CA LEU A 37 -14.43 2.08 -10.35
C LEU A 37 -13.08 2.43 -10.92
N LEU A 38 -12.12 1.54 -10.76
CA LEU A 38 -10.76 1.73 -11.24
C LEU A 38 -10.15 0.43 -11.76
N ARG A 39 -9.16 0.57 -12.63
CA ARG A 39 -8.28 -0.52 -13.03
C ARG A 39 -6.89 -0.27 -12.47
N VAL A 40 -6.31 -1.29 -11.87
CA VAL A 40 -4.93 -1.28 -11.38
C VAL A 40 -4.13 -2.24 -12.23
N LYS A 41 -3.01 -1.77 -12.77
CA LYS A 41 -2.03 -2.57 -13.49
C LYS A 41 -0.76 -2.61 -12.67
N THR A 42 -0.23 -3.79 -12.41
CA THR A 42 1.02 -3.96 -11.68
C THR A 42 1.99 -4.76 -12.53
N LEU A 43 3.22 -4.29 -12.58
CA LEU A 43 4.35 -4.94 -13.25
C LEU A 43 5.40 -5.26 -12.19
N GLU A 44 5.71 -6.54 -12.05
CA GLU A 44 6.78 -7.02 -11.19
C GLU A 44 8.13 -6.56 -11.78
N MET A 45 9.00 -6.01 -10.94
CA MET A 45 10.35 -5.61 -11.34
C MET A 45 11.37 -6.58 -10.73
N ASP A 46 12.37 -6.97 -11.52
CA ASP A 46 13.50 -7.72 -10.98
C ASP A 46 14.50 -6.78 -10.31
N GLY A 47 14.88 -7.09 -9.07
CA GLY A 47 15.84 -6.31 -8.28
C GLY A 47 15.38 -4.94 -7.79
N ASP A 48 14.11 -4.56 -8.01
CA ASP A 48 13.54 -3.30 -7.53
C ASP A 48 12.06 -3.48 -7.11
N GLY A 49 11.41 -2.40 -6.65
CA GLY A 49 9.99 -2.43 -6.31
C GLY A 49 9.07 -2.42 -7.54
N ASP A 50 7.83 -2.87 -7.35
CA ASP A 50 6.88 -2.99 -8.45
C ASP A 50 6.47 -1.63 -9.02
N LYS A 51 6.02 -1.66 -10.28
CA LYS A 51 5.38 -0.50 -10.90
C LYS A 51 3.89 -0.68 -10.91
N THR A 52 3.16 0.32 -10.41
CA THR A 52 1.71 0.30 -10.30
C THR A 52 1.09 1.48 -11.04
N LEU A 53 0.10 1.22 -11.88
CA LEU A 53 -0.72 2.22 -12.57
C LEU A 53 -2.19 2.00 -12.20
N ALA A 54 -2.76 2.93 -11.45
CA ALA A 54 -4.19 2.98 -11.14
C ALA A 54 -4.88 4.01 -12.03
N ILE A 55 -5.98 3.63 -12.69
CA ILE A 55 -6.76 4.51 -13.57
C ILE A 55 -8.22 4.46 -13.14
N PHE A 56 -8.78 5.63 -12.82
CA PHE A 56 -10.19 5.77 -12.47
C PHE A 56 -11.06 5.78 -13.73
N ASP A 57 -12.02 4.87 -13.79
CA ASP A 57 -12.95 4.73 -14.91
C ASP A 57 -14.31 5.41 -14.62
N SER A 58 -14.70 5.53 -13.33
CA SER A 58 -15.99 6.09 -12.88
C SER A 58 -15.91 6.57 -11.42
N PRO A 59 -16.70 7.58 -10.98
CA PRO A 59 -17.65 8.39 -11.76
C PRO A 59 -16.99 9.46 -12.63
N ALA A 60 -17.80 10.28 -13.33
CA ALA A 60 -17.35 11.25 -14.32
C ALA A 60 -16.40 12.33 -13.76
N ASP A 61 -16.54 12.67 -12.48
CA ASP A 61 -15.72 13.64 -11.76
C ASP A 61 -14.26 13.16 -11.55
N VAL A 62 -14.04 11.85 -11.45
CA VAL A 62 -12.70 11.24 -11.29
C VAL A 62 -12.22 10.53 -12.55
N LYS A 63 -13.10 10.26 -13.52
CA LYS A 63 -12.80 9.50 -14.74
C LYS A 63 -11.57 10.06 -15.46
N GLY A 64 -10.62 9.19 -15.74
CA GLY A 64 -9.35 9.51 -16.39
C GLY A 64 -8.26 10.02 -15.45
N THR A 65 -8.56 10.23 -14.16
CA THR A 65 -7.50 10.41 -13.15
C THR A 65 -6.66 9.15 -13.10
N ALA A 66 -5.35 9.32 -13.11
CA ALA A 66 -4.42 8.20 -13.05
C ALA A 66 -3.30 8.45 -12.07
N PHE A 67 -2.92 7.41 -11.34
CA PHE A 67 -1.80 7.41 -10.41
C PHE A 67 -0.77 6.39 -10.88
N LEU A 68 0.49 6.82 -10.94
CA LEU A 68 1.63 5.98 -11.30
C LEU A 68 2.60 5.95 -10.12
N SER A 69 2.99 4.76 -9.69
CA SER A 69 4.04 4.53 -8.69
C SER A 69 5.12 3.65 -9.31
N HIS A 70 6.37 4.09 -9.21
CA HIS A 70 7.55 3.24 -9.34
C HIS A 70 8.12 3.08 -7.94
N SER A 71 7.95 1.89 -7.38
CA SER A 71 8.45 1.61 -6.05
C SER A 71 9.92 1.22 -6.07
N HIS A 72 10.65 1.56 -5.00
CA HIS A 72 12.07 1.26 -4.89
C HIS A 72 12.42 0.54 -3.59
N VAL A 73 13.39 -0.38 -3.64
CA VAL A 73 13.78 -1.18 -2.47
C VAL A 73 14.51 -0.35 -1.40
N SER A 74 15.32 0.61 -1.82
CA SER A 74 16.27 1.33 -0.94
C SER A 74 16.18 2.85 -0.98
N ARG A 75 15.24 3.41 -1.75
CA ARG A 75 15.01 4.87 -1.84
C ARG A 75 13.52 5.20 -1.86
N ALA A 76 13.20 6.48 -1.78
CA ALA A 76 11.83 6.95 -1.91
C ALA A 76 11.25 6.62 -3.28
N ASP A 77 9.97 6.28 -3.29
CA ASP A 77 9.21 5.93 -4.50
C ASP A 77 9.00 7.15 -5.39
N ASP A 78 9.07 6.92 -6.70
CA ASP A 78 8.71 7.95 -7.67
C ASP A 78 7.21 7.83 -7.99
N GLN A 79 6.44 8.84 -7.61
CA GLN A 79 4.99 8.83 -7.72
C GLN A 79 4.47 10.06 -8.47
N TRP A 80 3.44 9.83 -9.30
CA TRP A 80 2.79 10.87 -10.09
C TRP A 80 1.28 10.72 -10.09
N LEU A 81 0.60 11.86 -10.13
CA LEU A 81 -0.84 11.97 -10.31
C LEU A 81 -1.13 12.74 -11.60
N PHE A 82 -1.84 12.11 -12.53
CA PHE A 82 -2.39 12.75 -13.70
C PHE A 82 -3.82 13.20 -13.44
N LEU A 83 -4.09 14.48 -13.67
CA LEU A 83 -5.40 15.09 -13.52
C LEU A 83 -5.94 15.50 -14.90
N PRO A 84 -6.97 14.81 -15.43
CA PRO A 84 -7.45 14.99 -16.80
C PRO A 84 -8.02 16.38 -17.06
N MET A 85 -8.74 16.94 -16.08
CA MET A 85 -9.34 18.28 -16.17
C MET A 85 -8.29 19.38 -16.39
N LEU A 86 -7.07 19.16 -15.86
CA LEU A 86 -5.95 20.10 -15.99
C LEU A 86 -4.96 19.68 -17.09
N LYS A 87 -5.15 18.50 -17.69
CA LYS A 87 -4.19 17.83 -18.58
C LYS A 87 -2.75 17.87 -18.03
N ARG A 88 -2.61 17.73 -16.72
CA ARG A 88 -1.34 17.93 -16.01
C ARG A 88 -0.96 16.69 -15.22
N VAL A 89 0.32 16.35 -15.31
CA VAL A 89 0.98 15.39 -14.43
C VAL A 89 1.64 16.16 -13.29
N LYS A 90 1.35 15.77 -12.05
CA LYS A 90 1.99 16.30 -10.84
C LYS A 90 2.82 15.21 -10.19
N ARG A 91 4.10 15.49 -9.95
CA ARG A 91 4.95 14.62 -9.13
C ARG A 91 4.57 14.77 -7.66
N ILE A 92 4.50 13.65 -6.95
CA ILE A 92 4.26 13.60 -5.50
C ILE A 92 5.63 13.49 -4.83
N ALA A 93 6.02 14.53 -4.10
CA ALA A 93 7.27 14.51 -3.34
C ALA A 93 7.15 13.51 -2.16
N PRO A 94 8.26 12.90 -1.70
CA PRO A 94 8.24 11.92 -0.60
C PRO A 94 7.49 12.39 0.65
N ALA A 95 7.72 13.64 1.09
CA ALA A 95 7.03 14.24 2.23
C ALA A 95 5.50 14.39 2.06
N ASN A 96 5.00 14.32 0.82
CA ASN A 96 3.57 14.41 0.50
C ASN A 96 2.93 13.03 0.30
N GLN A 97 3.67 11.92 0.45
CA GLN A 97 3.13 10.58 0.27
C GLN A 97 2.16 10.17 1.38
N ILE A 98 2.25 10.83 2.54
CA ILE A 98 1.32 10.66 3.67
C ILE A 98 -0.09 11.20 3.38
N ALA A 99 -0.25 11.99 2.30
CA ALA A 99 -1.52 12.63 2.01
C ALA A 99 -2.58 11.58 1.59
N PRO A 100 -3.86 11.78 1.93
CA PRO A 100 -4.94 10.89 1.52
C PRO A 100 -5.01 10.72 -0.01
N PHE A 101 -5.06 9.47 -0.46
CA PHE A 101 -5.25 9.10 -1.83
C PHE A 101 -6.69 9.38 -2.26
N MET A 102 -6.87 10.45 -3.04
CA MET A 102 -8.16 10.87 -3.58
C MET A 102 -9.28 10.98 -2.53
N GLY A 103 -8.93 11.35 -1.30
CA GLY A 103 -9.89 11.47 -0.19
C GLY A 103 -10.42 10.15 0.36
N SER A 104 -9.69 9.05 0.13
CA SER A 104 -9.87 7.78 0.86
C SER A 104 -8.97 7.72 2.09
N GLU A 105 -9.16 6.68 2.90
CA GLU A 105 -8.35 6.38 4.08
C GLU A 105 -6.96 5.82 3.73
N PHE A 106 -6.75 5.40 2.48
CA PHE A 106 -5.40 5.09 1.99
C PHE A 106 -4.61 6.37 1.78
N SER A 107 -3.34 6.35 2.15
CA SER A 107 -2.36 7.37 1.76
C SER A 107 -1.71 7.01 0.41
N TYR A 108 -0.90 7.91 -0.17
CA TYR A 108 -0.12 7.55 -1.36
C TYR A 108 1.01 6.57 -1.05
N GLU A 109 1.55 6.56 0.17
CA GLU A 109 2.55 5.56 0.57
C GLU A 109 1.96 4.14 0.62
N ASP A 110 0.67 3.99 0.94
CA ASP A 110 0.00 2.67 0.97
C ASP A 110 -0.17 2.03 -0.42
N LEU A 111 -0.06 2.81 -1.49
CA LEU A 111 -0.19 2.33 -2.87
C LEU A 111 1.13 1.87 -3.49
N ALA A 112 2.23 2.03 -2.76
CA ALA A 112 3.53 1.52 -3.15
C ALA A 112 3.67 0.02 -2.85
N SER A 113 4.59 -0.65 -3.54
CA SER A 113 4.94 -2.02 -3.18
C SER A 113 5.62 -2.07 -1.80
N ALA A 114 5.28 -3.10 -1.03
CA ALA A 114 5.87 -3.38 0.27
C ALA A 114 7.24 -4.04 0.07
N GLU A 115 8.30 -3.24 0.10
CA GLU A 115 9.67 -3.77 0.00
C GLU A 115 10.28 -4.05 1.36
N VAL A 116 10.93 -5.21 1.49
CA VAL A 116 11.50 -5.65 2.78
C VAL A 116 12.45 -4.60 3.36
N GLY A 117 13.26 -3.95 2.52
CA GLY A 117 14.22 -2.93 2.92
C GLY A 117 13.64 -1.60 3.41
N LYS A 118 12.32 -1.37 3.24
CA LYS A 118 11.65 -0.14 3.71
C LYS A 118 11.30 -0.17 5.19
N PHE A 119 11.49 -1.28 5.87
CA PHE A 119 11.14 -1.43 7.28
C PHE A 119 12.23 -2.13 8.09
N THR A 120 12.29 -1.84 9.38
CA THR A 120 12.86 -2.74 10.38
C THR A 120 11.76 -3.63 10.96
N TYR A 121 12.11 -4.77 11.55
CA TYR A 121 11.13 -5.79 11.93
C TYR A 121 11.42 -6.41 13.28
N ASP A 122 10.39 -6.49 14.12
CA ASP A 122 10.40 -7.25 15.36
C ASP A 122 9.35 -8.35 15.33
N TYR A 123 9.67 -9.51 15.90
CA TYR A 123 8.70 -10.58 16.07
C TYR A 123 8.04 -10.46 17.44
N LEU A 124 6.72 -10.33 17.46
CA LEU A 124 5.95 -10.12 18.69
C LEU A 124 5.40 -11.43 19.26
N GLY A 125 5.52 -12.54 18.54
CA GLY A 125 5.03 -13.85 18.94
C GLY A 125 4.01 -14.42 17.96
N ASP A 126 3.37 -15.50 18.41
CA ASP A 126 2.30 -16.18 17.67
C ASP A 126 0.94 -15.78 18.22
N GLU A 127 -0.05 -15.63 17.35
CA GLU A 127 -1.42 -15.31 17.73
C GLU A 127 -2.40 -16.05 16.81
N VAL A 128 -3.58 -16.40 17.30
CA VAL A 128 -4.66 -16.95 16.48
C VAL A 128 -5.62 -15.81 16.12
N LEU A 129 -5.71 -15.49 14.83
CA LEU A 129 -6.64 -14.48 14.30
C LEU A 129 -7.77 -15.20 13.54
N ASP A 130 -9.01 -15.05 13.99
CA ASP A 130 -10.20 -15.67 13.37
C ASP A 130 -10.04 -17.17 13.09
N GLY A 131 -9.44 -17.90 14.05
CA GLY A 131 -9.18 -19.34 13.95
C GLY A 131 -7.95 -19.73 13.12
N ARG A 132 -7.18 -18.77 12.60
CA ARG A 132 -5.95 -19.03 11.82
C ARG A 132 -4.69 -18.73 12.64
N PRO A 133 -3.75 -19.69 12.75
CA PRO A 133 -2.44 -19.43 13.33
C PRO A 133 -1.69 -18.37 12.52
N CYS A 134 -1.26 -17.32 13.18
CA CYS A 134 -0.53 -16.20 12.58
C CYS A 134 0.79 -15.94 13.30
N PHE A 135 1.80 -15.53 12.54
CA PHE A 135 2.91 -14.76 13.11
C PHE A 135 2.45 -13.34 13.34
N LYS A 136 2.73 -12.79 14.53
CA LYS A 136 2.55 -11.36 14.81
C LYS A 136 3.92 -10.68 14.72
N LEU A 137 4.03 -9.68 13.87
CA LEU A 137 5.26 -8.91 13.70
C LEU A 137 4.99 -7.42 13.73
N GLU A 138 5.93 -6.67 14.29
CA GLU A 138 5.99 -5.23 14.13
C GLU A 138 6.91 -4.91 12.96
N ARG A 139 6.53 -3.92 12.15
CA ARG A 139 7.41 -3.31 11.16
C ARG A 139 7.41 -1.79 11.33
N ILE A 140 8.59 -1.20 11.37
CA ILE A 140 8.79 0.26 11.54
C ILE A 140 9.35 0.81 10.24
N PRO A 141 8.67 1.78 9.59
CA PRO A 141 9.17 2.40 8.37
C PRO A 141 10.54 3.07 8.59
N VAL A 142 11.49 2.83 7.67
CA VAL A 142 12.82 3.45 7.70
C VAL A 142 12.77 4.91 7.24
N SER A 143 11.83 5.24 6.35
CA SER A 143 11.66 6.60 5.82
C SER A 143 11.17 7.56 6.89
N GLU A 144 11.90 8.66 7.11
CA GLU A 144 11.47 9.76 7.99
C GLU A 144 10.21 10.48 7.49
N TYR A 145 9.81 10.26 6.24
CA TYR A 145 8.61 10.86 5.64
C TYR A 145 7.34 10.04 5.87
N SER A 146 7.45 8.80 6.35
CA SER A 146 6.29 7.94 6.65
C SER A 146 5.30 8.63 7.60
N GLY A 147 4.01 8.49 7.33
CA GLY A 147 2.94 8.92 8.23
C GLY A 147 2.81 8.03 9.46
N TYR A 148 3.34 6.81 9.38
CA TYR A 148 3.25 5.78 10.41
C TYR A 148 4.51 5.72 11.27
N SER A 149 4.34 5.61 12.58
CA SER A 149 5.43 5.30 13.52
C SER A 149 5.78 3.82 13.53
N ARG A 150 4.78 2.96 13.37
CA ARG A 150 4.92 1.49 13.31
C ARG A 150 3.66 0.88 12.74
N GLN A 151 3.78 -0.36 12.28
CA GLN A 151 2.67 -1.18 11.83
C GLN A 151 2.77 -2.56 12.49
N VAL A 152 1.67 -3.10 12.99
CA VAL A 152 1.61 -4.47 13.51
C VAL A 152 0.86 -5.32 12.50
N VAL A 153 1.51 -6.38 12.02
CA VAL A 153 1.00 -7.24 10.95
C VAL A 153 0.81 -8.65 11.50
N TRP A 154 -0.36 -9.23 11.23
CA TRP A 154 -0.65 -10.64 11.46
C TRP A 154 -0.54 -11.39 10.14
N VAL A 155 0.41 -12.31 10.05
CA VAL A 155 0.75 -13.06 8.84
C VAL A 155 0.33 -14.50 9.02
N ASP A 156 -0.53 -14.99 8.14
CA ASP A 156 -0.99 -16.39 8.13
C ASP A 156 0.21 -17.35 8.02
N LYS A 157 0.35 -18.31 8.95
CA LYS A 157 1.54 -19.19 8.99
C LYS A 157 1.62 -20.17 7.82
N GLU A 158 0.51 -20.48 7.18
CA GLU A 158 0.45 -21.43 6.09
C GLU A 158 0.79 -20.73 4.76
N ARG A 159 0.11 -19.61 4.51
CA ARG A 159 0.10 -18.91 3.23
C ARG A 159 1.08 -17.74 3.17
N TYR A 160 1.55 -17.24 4.32
CA TYR A 160 2.42 -16.06 4.45
C TYR A 160 1.80 -14.80 3.84
N VAL A 161 0.49 -14.65 3.96
CA VAL A 161 -0.24 -13.45 3.55
C VAL A 161 -0.67 -12.66 4.79
N PRO A 162 -0.64 -11.31 4.74
CA PRO A 162 -1.17 -10.50 5.83
C PRO A 162 -2.69 -10.68 5.92
N LEU A 163 -3.19 -10.96 7.12
CA LEU A 163 -4.62 -11.05 7.41
C LEU A 163 -5.18 -9.78 8.07
N ARG A 164 -4.31 -9.07 8.80
CA ARG A 164 -4.62 -7.79 9.44
C ARG A 164 -3.34 -6.98 9.54
N THR A 165 -3.47 -5.66 9.36
CA THR A 165 -2.42 -4.70 9.67
C THR A 165 -3.03 -3.55 10.46
N ASP A 166 -2.47 -3.31 11.64
CA ASP A 166 -2.76 -2.14 12.46
C ASP A 166 -1.70 -1.07 12.19
N TYR A 167 -2.14 0.12 11.81
CA TYR A 167 -1.27 1.25 11.46
C TYR A 167 -1.28 2.26 12.61
N TYR A 168 -0.11 2.67 13.11
CA TYR A 168 -0.04 3.65 14.19
C TYR A 168 0.54 4.97 13.67
N ASP A 169 -0.13 6.09 13.95
CA ASP A 169 0.33 7.43 13.58
C ASP A 169 1.64 7.83 14.29
N ARG A 170 2.22 8.97 13.92
CA ARG A 170 3.46 9.49 14.56
C ARG A 170 3.35 9.78 16.06
N LYS A 171 2.14 9.82 16.62
CA LYS A 171 1.89 9.97 18.06
C LYS A 171 1.61 8.62 18.75
N GLY A 172 1.72 7.51 18.02
CA GLY A 172 1.49 6.16 18.52
C GLY A 172 0.01 5.79 18.67
N ARG A 173 -0.90 6.55 18.06
CA ARG A 173 -2.34 6.25 18.07
C ARG A 173 -2.66 5.33 16.90
N LEU A 174 -3.48 4.32 17.16
CA LEU A 174 -4.06 3.46 16.11
C LEU A 174 -4.99 4.27 15.20
#